data_AF-A0A1V3X2W3-F1
#
_entry.id   AF-A0A1V3X2W3-F1
#
_cell.length_a   1.000
_cell.length_b   1.000
_cell.length_c   1.000
_cell.angle_alpha   90.00
_cell.angle_beta   90.00
_cell.angle_gamma   90.00
#
_symmetry.space_group_name_H-M   'P 1'
#
loop_
_entity.id
_entity.type
_entity.pdbx_description
1 polymer ?
#
loop_
_entity_poly.entity_id
_entity_poly.type
_entity_poly.pdbx_seq_one_letter_code
_entity_poly.pdbx_strand_id
1 'polypeptide(L)'
;MTADLQAILDQHRPEVVFHLAAQIDVRHSVADPQFDAEVNVIGTVRLAEAARRTRVRKVVHTSSGGSIYGVPPVYPTGEDARLIPLRRTPRARWPGRST
;
A
#
# COMPACT_ATOMS: atom_id res chain seq x y z
N MET A 1 -8.24 18.54 3.29
CA MET A 1 -9.25 18.17 4.30
C MET A 1 -8.95 16.75 4.76
N THR A 2 -8.56 16.56 6.01
CA THR A 2 -8.34 15.24 6.62
C THR A 2 -9.61 14.80 7.34
N ALA A 3 -10.06 13.57 7.10
CA ALA A 3 -11.21 13.00 7.80
C ALA A 3 -10.84 12.65 9.27
N ASP A 4 -11.79 12.82 10.19
CA ASP A 4 -11.64 12.36 11.57
C ASP A 4 -11.91 10.85 11.66
N LEU A 5 -10.84 10.07 11.45
CA LEU A 5 -10.92 8.61 11.49
C LEU A 5 -11.27 8.07 12.88
N GLN A 6 -10.91 8.78 13.95
CA GLN A 6 -11.23 8.31 15.29
C GLN A 6 -12.73 8.41 15.55
N ALA A 7 -13.35 9.56 15.23
CA ALA A 7 -14.79 9.73 15.36
C ALA A 7 -15.57 8.68 14.55
N ILE A 8 -15.13 8.41 13.32
CA ILE A 8 -15.76 7.39 12.45
C ILE A 8 -15.66 5.99 13.08
N LEU A 9 -14.48 5.61 13.57
CA LEU A 9 -14.29 4.29 14.17
C LEU A 9 -15.01 4.15 15.52
N ASP A 10 -15.09 5.21 16.33
CA ASP A 10 -15.84 5.23 17.59
C ASP A 10 -17.36 5.11 17.35
N GLN A 11 -17.86 5.71 16.26
CA GLN A 11 -19.26 5.63 15.86
C GLN A 11 -19.65 4.23 15.37
N HIS A 12 -18.84 3.63 14.50
CA HIS A 12 -19.18 2.36 13.84
C HIS A 12 -18.70 1.12 14.60
N ARG A 13 -17.70 1.27 15.47
CA ARG A 13 -17.08 0.20 16.28
C ARG A 13 -16.79 -1.09 15.50
N PRO A 14 -16.06 -1.03 14.36
CA PRO A 14 -15.76 -2.22 13.60
C PRO A 14 -14.79 -3.13 14.37
N GLU A 15 -15.03 -4.43 14.33
CA GLU A 15 -14.05 -5.40 14.81
C GLU A 15 -12.84 -5.49 13.87
N VAL A 16 -13.09 -5.40 12.56
CA VAL A 16 -12.07 -5.53 11.51
C VAL A 16 -12.21 -4.38 10.52
N VAL A 17 -11.09 -3.74 10.18
CA VAL A 17 -11.00 -2.73 9.13
C VAL A 17 -10.27 -3.31 7.93
N PHE A 18 -10.89 -3.24 6.76
CA PHE A 18 -10.26 -3.58 5.48
C PHE A 18 -9.76 -2.29 4.83
N HIS A 19 -8.45 -2.05 4.88
CA HIS A 19 -7.81 -0.86 4.35
C HIS A 19 -7.42 -1.04 2.88
N LEU A 20 -8.34 -0.63 1.99
CA LEU A 20 -8.16 -0.64 0.53
C LEU A 20 -7.91 0.77 -0.04
N ALA A 21 -7.98 1.81 0.79
CA ALA A 21 -7.79 3.18 0.34
C ALA A 21 -6.30 3.43 0.06
N ALA A 22 -5.97 3.71 -1.19
CA ALA A 22 -4.61 3.92 -1.66
C ALA A 22 -4.58 4.81 -2.91
N GLN A 23 -3.45 5.47 -3.14
CA GLN A 23 -3.04 5.94 -4.47
C GLN A 23 -2.44 4.71 -5.20
N ILE A 24 -3.00 4.37 -6.37
CA ILE A 24 -2.65 3.13 -7.08
C ILE A 24 -1.91 3.34 -8.41
N ASP A 25 -1.87 4.57 -8.95
CA ASP A 25 -1.20 4.84 -10.23
C ASP A 25 0.30 5.06 -10.03
N VAL A 26 1.08 4.04 -10.39
CA VAL A 26 2.55 4.02 -10.36
C VAL A 26 3.19 5.18 -11.13
N ARG A 27 2.54 5.69 -12.20
CA ARG A 27 3.08 6.84 -12.95
C ARG A 27 2.92 8.12 -12.14
N HIS A 28 1.79 8.25 -11.48
CA HIS A 28 1.52 9.41 -10.63
C HIS A 28 2.38 9.39 -9.36
N SER A 29 2.67 8.22 -8.77
CA SER A 29 3.58 8.14 -7.63
C SER A 29 5.01 8.59 -7.94
N VAL A 30 5.44 8.48 -9.20
CA VAL A 30 6.72 9.04 -9.66
C VAL A 30 6.63 10.55 -9.92
N ALA A 31 5.50 11.03 -10.45
CA ALA A 31 5.31 12.44 -10.75
C ALA A 31 5.08 13.29 -9.49
N ASP A 32 4.36 12.75 -8.52
CA ASP A 32 4.05 13.37 -7.23
C ASP A 32 4.24 12.36 -6.08
N PRO A 33 5.50 12.10 -5.69
CA PRO A 33 5.81 11.17 -4.59
C PRO A 33 5.33 11.68 -3.23
N GLN A 34 5.12 12.99 -3.08
CA GLN A 34 4.62 13.58 -1.83
C GLN A 34 3.15 13.20 -1.63
N PHE A 35 2.34 13.35 -2.68
CA PHE A 35 0.94 12.92 -2.63
C PHE A 35 0.80 11.40 -2.43
N ASP A 36 1.62 10.61 -3.13
CA ASP A 36 1.65 9.15 -2.93
C ASP A 36 1.94 8.79 -1.47
N ALA A 37 2.96 9.40 -0.87
CA ALA A 37 3.30 9.18 0.54
C ALA A 37 2.21 9.67 1.50
N GLU A 38 1.59 10.83 1.24
CA GLU A 38 0.50 11.36 2.08
C GLU A 38 -0.69 10.39 2.12
N VAL A 39 -1.04 9.78 0.99
CA VAL A 39 -2.15 8.81 0.93
C VAL A 39 -1.72 7.44 1.47
N ASN A 40 -0.65 6.85 0.93
CA ASN A 40 -0.30 5.45 1.16
C ASN A 40 0.43 5.22 2.48
N VAL A 41 1.26 6.18 2.92
CA VAL A 41 2.02 6.07 4.16
C VAL A 41 1.32 6.81 5.30
N ILE A 42 1.11 8.12 5.15
CA ILE A 42 0.55 8.94 6.23
C ILE A 42 -0.91 8.58 6.50
N GLY A 43 -1.71 8.33 5.45
CA GLY A 43 -3.08 7.83 5.58
C GLY A 43 -3.15 6.50 6.34
N THR A 44 -2.25 5.57 6.03
CA THR A 44 -2.16 4.27 6.72
C THR A 44 -1.78 4.43 8.19
N VAL A 45 -0.82 5.31 8.52
CA VAL A 45 -0.44 5.61 9.92
C VAL A 45 -1.62 6.22 10.68
N ARG A 46 -2.33 7.18 10.09
CA ARG A 46 -3.51 7.80 10.71
C ARG A 46 -4.60 6.78 11.00
N LEU A 47 -4.88 5.87 10.06
CA LEU A 47 -5.86 4.80 10.26
C LEU A 47 -5.42 3.82 11.34
N ALA A 48 -4.16 3.40 11.34
CA ALA A 48 -3.63 2.49 12.35
C ALA A 48 -3.68 3.09 13.76
N GLU A 49 -3.37 4.38 13.90
CA GLU A 49 -3.45 5.08 15.18
C GLU A 49 -4.90 5.23 15.66
N ALA A 50 -5.82 5.57 14.76
CA ALA A 50 -7.26 5.62 15.09
C ALA A 50 -7.79 4.23 15.50
N ALA A 51 -7.43 3.19 14.77
CA ALA A 51 -7.79 1.79 15.07
C ALA A 51 -7.26 1.34 16.45
N ARG A 52 -6.02 1.71 16.78
CA ARG A 52 -5.41 1.44 18.09
C ARG A 52 -6.18 2.12 19.23
N ARG A 53 -6.56 3.39 19.06
CA ARG A 53 -7.29 4.18 20.07
C ARG A 53 -8.72 3.69 20.30
N THR A 54 -9.38 3.25 19.23
CA THR A 54 -10.77 2.77 19.24
C THR A 54 -10.90 1.27 19.48
N ARG A 55 -9.78 0.57 19.73
CA ARG A 55 -9.71 -0.87 20.05
C ARG A 55 -10.25 -1.78 18.94
N VAL A 56 -10.06 -1.40 17.68
CA VAL A 56 -10.31 -2.30 16.54
C VAL A 56 -9.43 -3.55 16.69
N ARG A 57 -10.01 -4.74 16.53
CA ARG A 57 -9.32 -6.01 16.76
C ARG A 57 -8.30 -6.34 15.66
N LYS A 58 -8.57 -5.96 14.41
CA LYS A 58 -7.68 -6.25 13.28
C LYS A 58 -7.80 -5.21 12.16
N VAL A 59 -6.66 -4.88 11.54
CA VAL A 59 -6.62 -4.16 10.26
C VAL A 59 -6.06 -5.09 9.21
N VAL A 60 -6.77 -5.27 8.10
CA VAL A 60 -6.30 -5.98 6.91
C VAL A 60 -5.83 -4.93 5.91
N HIS A 61 -4.53 -4.87 5.68
CA HIS A 61 -3.91 -3.92 4.75
C HIS A 61 -3.72 -4.55 3.38
N THR A 62 -4.04 -3.80 2.33
CA THR A 62 -3.86 -4.24 0.95
C THR A 62 -2.48 -3.82 0.46
N SER A 63 -1.60 -4.78 0.20
CA SER A 63 -0.28 -4.56 -0.40
C SER A 63 -0.30 -4.85 -1.91
N SER A 64 0.77 -4.44 -2.60
CA SER A 64 0.90 -4.56 -4.05
C SER A 64 1.81 -5.74 -4.44
N GLY A 65 1.34 -6.98 -4.29
CA GLY A 65 2.14 -8.18 -4.53
C GLY A 65 2.86 -8.21 -5.89
N GLY A 66 2.26 -7.66 -6.94
CA GLY A 66 2.86 -7.59 -8.28
C GLY A 66 3.98 -6.55 -8.46
N SER A 67 4.19 -5.63 -7.51
CA SER A 67 5.18 -4.54 -7.66
C SER A 67 6.19 -4.45 -6.51
N ILE A 68 5.88 -4.98 -5.33
CA ILE A 68 6.77 -4.94 -4.15
C ILE A 68 8.02 -5.84 -4.31
N TYR A 69 7.95 -6.88 -5.12
CA TYR A 69 9.06 -7.81 -5.38
C TYR A 69 9.91 -7.44 -6.61
N GLY A 70 9.55 -6.40 -7.35
CA GLY A 70 10.36 -5.95 -8.47
C GLY A 70 10.33 -6.89 -9.65
N VAL A 71 11.54 -7.23 -10.15
CA VAL A 71 11.76 -8.32 -11.10
C VAL A 71 12.41 -9.48 -10.34
N PRO A 72 11.62 -10.41 -9.79
CA PRO A 72 12.15 -11.51 -9.00
C PRO A 72 12.90 -12.53 -9.87
N PRO A 73 13.90 -13.23 -9.31
CA PRO A 73 14.67 -14.24 -10.04
C PRO A 73 13.91 -15.55 -10.25
N VAL A 74 12.89 -15.83 -9.44
CA VAL A 74 12.12 -17.08 -9.43
C VAL A 74 10.63 -16.76 -9.47
N TYR A 75 9.91 -17.56 -10.26
CA TYR A 75 8.45 -17.56 -10.35
C TYR A 75 7.93 -18.99 -10.10
N PRO A 76 6.81 -19.18 -9.38
CA PRO A 76 6.06 -18.15 -8.64
C PRO A 76 6.88 -17.54 -7.50
N THR A 77 6.66 -16.27 -7.21
CA THR A 77 7.39 -15.53 -6.18
C THR A 77 6.74 -15.78 -4.83
N GLY A 78 7.47 -16.44 -3.92
CA GLY A 78 7.02 -16.66 -2.54
C GLY A 78 7.08 -15.39 -1.68
N GLU A 79 6.34 -15.38 -0.57
CA GLU A 79 6.27 -14.24 0.34
C GLU A 79 7.60 -13.96 1.08
N ASP A 80 8.50 -14.94 1.10
CA ASP A 80 9.87 -14.85 1.65
C ASP A 80 10.86 -14.15 0.71
N ALA A 81 10.46 -13.88 -0.53
CA ALA A 81 11.29 -13.17 -1.50
C ALA A 81 11.64 -11.77 -1.00
N ARG A 82 12.85 -11.30 -1.35
CA ARG A 82 13.29 -9.95 -0.98
C ARG A 82 12.37 -8.90 -1.60
N LEU A 83 11.96 -7.93 -0.80
CA LEU A 83 11.27 -6.74 -1.28
C LEU A 83 12.24 -5.88 -2.07
N ILE A 84 11.96 -5.71 -3.36
CA ILE A 84 12.72 -4.86 -4.28
C ILE A 84 11.69 -4.05 -5.07
N PRO A 85 11.06 -3.02 -4.48
CA PRO A 85 9.99 -2.30 -5.15
C PRO A 85 10.42 -1.76 -6.51
N LEU A 86 9.56 -1.90 -7.51
CA LEU A 86 9.82 -1.38 -8.85
C LEU A 86 10.02 0.15 -8.77
N ARG A 87 11.26 0.60 -8.96
CA ARG A 87 11.59 1.97 -9.33
C ARG A 87 11.55 2.10 -10.85
N ARG A 88 11.07 3.21 -11.40
CA ARG A 88 11.12 3.50 -12.84
C ARG A 88 12.59 3.56 -13.28
N THR A 89 13.14 2.43 -13.68
CA THR A 89 14.34 2.33 -14.48
C THR A 89 13.89 2.13 -15.93
N PRO A 90 14.52 2.79 -16.93
CA PRO A 90 14.19 2.60 -18.36
C PRO A 90 14.33 1.16 -18.87
N ARG A 91 14.73 0.21 -18.01
CA ARG A 91 15.23 -1.11 -18.35
C ARG A 91 14.58 -2.24 -17.55
N ALA A 92 13.45 -1.99 -16.86
CA ALA A 92 12.61 -3.06 -16.33
C ALA A 92 11.91 -3.77 -17.50
N ARG A 93 12.68 -4.57 -18.25
CA ARG A 93 12.19 -5.39 -19.34
C ARG A 93 11.71 -6.69 -18.71
N TRP A 94 10.42 -7.00 -18.87
CA TRP A 94 9.91 -8.32 -18.51
C TRP A 94 10.66 -9.37 -19.35
N PRO A 95 11.28 -10.40 -18.75
CA PRO A 95 11.90 -11.47 -19.52
C PRO A 95 10.81 -12.18 -20.34
N GLY A 96 10.82 -11.99 -21.66
CA GLY A 96 9.83 -12.56 -22.59
C GLY A 96 8.99 -11.56 -23.38
N ARG A 97 9.13 -10.24 -23.18
CA ARG A 97 8.47 -9.25 -24.04
C ARG A 97 9.37 -8.91 -25.23
N SER A 98 9.18 -9.62 -26.34
CA SER A 98 9.76 -9.27 -27.64
C SER A 98 9.04 -8.05 -28.21
N THR A 99 9.72 -6.90 -28.17
CA THR A 99 9.49 -5.75 -29.06
C THR A 99 10.85 -5.14 -29.37
#